data_AF-A0A7V4PPT3-F1
#
_entry.id   AF-A0A7V4PPT3-F1
#
_cell.length_a   1.000
_cell.length_b   1.000
_cell.length_c   1.000
_cell.angle_alpha   90.00
_cell.angle_beta   90.00
_cell.angle_gamma   90.00
#
_symmetry.space_group_name_H-M   'P 1'
#
loop_
_entity.id
_entity.type
_entity.pdbx_description
1 polymer ?
#
loop_
_entity_poly.entity_id
_entity_poly.type
_entity_poly.pdbx_seq_one_letter_code
_entity_poly.pdbx_strand_id
1 'polypeptide(L)'
;MTDHFEDHCWKDVVSEEVLEIYSHYRRETYVGARPALLAIDLYNLVFQGGPRPVHEVAREFPSSCGIYAWNAIKPIQELFSAARSRGMPIVYTTTETRKEVKPGAVYATNRRTTEIDKGAFEIYEAFKPDAGDLIIYKERAS
;
A
#
# COMPACT_ATOMS: atom_id res chain seq x y z
N MET A 1 -28.39 -9.64 -11.83
CA MET A 1 -27.02 -9.20 -12.18
C MET A 1 -26.44 -8.60 -10.91
N THR A 2 -25.34 -9.16 -10.42
CA THR A 2 -24.64 -8.64 -9.25
C THR A 2 -24.11 -7.25 -9.60
N ASP A 3 -24.45 -6.25 -8.80
CA ASP A 3 -23.93 -4.88 -8.95
C ASP A 3 -22.40 -4.92 -8.86
N HIS A 4 -21.69 -4.21 -9.74
CA HIS A 4 -20.22 -4.09 -9.67
C HIS A 4 -19.74 -3.58 -8.31
N PHE A 5 -20.58 -2.80 -7.61
CA PHE A 5 -20.31 -2.33 -6.26
C PHE A 5 -20.11 -3.49 -5.26
N GLU A 6 -20.87 -4.59 -5.42
CA GLU A 6 -20.83 -5.76 -4.53
C GLU A 6 -19.91 -6.88 -5.05
N ASP A 7 -19.23 -6.67 -6.18
CA ASP A 7 -18.26 -7.64 -6.72
C ASP A 7 -16.86 -7.43 -6.12
N HIS A 8 -16.76 -7.63 -4.80
CA HIS A 8 -15.51 -7.53 -4.05
C HIS A 8 -15.16 -8.86 -3.37
N CYS A 9 -13.90 -9.02 -2.94
CA CYS A 9 -13.36 -10.25 -2.35
C CYS A 9 -13.96 -10.66 -0.99
N TRP A 10 -14.94 -9.91 -0.47
CA TRP A 10 -15.62 -10.16 0.81
C TRP A 10 -17.12 -10.40 0.67
N LYS A 11 -17.64 -10.45 -0.55
CA LYS A 11 -19.09 -10.59 -0.79
C LYS A 11 -19.69 -11.85 -0.18
N ASP A 12 -18.89 -12.90 -0.01
CA ASP A 12 -19.30 -14.17 0.61
C ASP A 12 -19.22 -14.15 2.15
N VAL A 13 -18.68 -13.09 2.75
CA VAL A 13 -18.52 -12.91 4.19
C VAL A 13 -19.57 -11.96 4.77
N VAL A 14 -20.05 -11.01 3.97
CA VAL A 14 -21.06 -10.03 4.38
C VAL A 14 -22.45 -10.61 4.11
N SER A 15 -23.30 -10.70 5.14
CA SER A 15 -24.65 -11.23 4.98
C SER A 15 -25.55 -10.28 4.18
N GLU A 16 -26.59 -10.83 3.56
CA GLU A 16 -27.59 -10.05 2.83
C GLU A 16 -28.23 -8.96 3.71
N GLU A 17 -28.50 -9.27 4.98
CA GLU A 17 -29.03 -8.31 5.96
C GLU A 17 -28.08 -7.11 6.15
N VAL A 18 -26.77 -7.35 6.23
CA VAL A 18 -25.79 -6.26 6.36
C VAL A 18 -25.70 -5.45 5.06
N LEU A 19 -25.76 -6.11 3.89
CA LEU A 19 -25.80 -5.42 2.60
C LEU A 19 -27.06 -4.55 2.45
N GLU A 20 -28.21 -5.02 2.92
CA GLU A 20 -29.46 -4.25 2.93
C GLU A 20 -29.32 -2.98 3.77
N ILE A 21 -28.77 -3.09 4.99
CA ILE A 21 -28.46 -1.94 5.85
C ILE A 21 -27.49 -0.97 5.15
N TYR A 22 -26.48 -1.51 4.46
CA TYR A 22 -25.45 -0.72 3.79
C TYR A 22 -25.91 -0.07 2.48
N SER A 23 -27.02 -0.54 1.89
CA SER A 23 -27.51 -0.13 0.57
C SER A 23 -27.75 1.39 0.46
N HIS A 24 -28.08 2.05 1.56
CA HIS A 24 -28.22 3.51 1.65
C HIS A 24 -26.92 4.30 1.39
N TYR A 25 -25.76 3.66 1.50
CA TYR A 25 -24.44 4.26 1.27
C TYR A 25 -23.86 3.91 -0.11
N ARG A 26 -24.60 3.14 -0.92
CA ARG A 26 -24.19 2.80 -2.27
C ARG A 26 -23.97 4.06 -3.09
N ARG A 27 -22.82 4.14 -3.75
CA ARG A 27 -22.44 5.25 -4.60
C ARG A 27 -21.59 4.75 -5.76
N GLU A 28 -21.79 5.33 -6.93
CA GLU A 28 -20.90 5.09 -8.05
C GLU A 28 -19.52 5.70 -7.76
N THR A 29 -18.49 4.86 -7.79
CA THR A 29 -17.11 5.31 -7.72
C THR A 29 -16.64 5.74 -9.10
N TYR A 30 -15.99 6.91 -9.20
CA TYR A 30 -15.44 7.42 -10.45
C TYR A 30 -14.08 8.09 -10.22
N VAL A 31 -13.31 8.23 -11.30
CA VAL A 31 -12.06 9.01 -11.29
C VAL A 31 -12.37 10.43 -11.77
N GLY A 32 -12.11 11.42 -10.92
CA GLY A 32 -12.37 12.83 -11.25
C GLY A 32 -11.42 13.42 -12.29
N ALA A 33 -11.67 14.66 -12.71
CA ALA A 33 -10.91 15.33 -13.78
C ALA A 33 -9.43 15.64 -13.45
N ARG A 34 -9.05 15.62 -12.17
CA ARG A 34 -7.68 15.90 -11.70
C ARG A 34 -7.22 14.82 -10.73
N PRO A 35 -6.98 13.58 -11.20
CA PRO A 35 -6.57 12.49 -10.35
C PRO A 35 -5.09 12.58 -9.99
N ALA A 36 -4.69 11.90 -8.92
CA ALA A 36 -3.31 11.68 -8.53
C ALA A 36 -3.10 10.19 -8.20
N LEU A 37 -1.88 9.71 -8.35
CA LEU A 37 -1.48 8.38 -7.89
C LEU A 37 -0.83 8.51 -6.50
N LEU A 38 -1.41 7.85 -5.50
CA LEU A 38 -0.85 7.74 -4.16
C LEU A 38 -0.25 6.34 -3.97
N ALA A 39 1.07 6.26 -3.90
CA ALA A 39 1.82 5.04 -3.69
C ALA A 39 2.12 4.87 -2.20
N ILE A 40 1.32 4.03 -1.55
CA ILE A 40 1.40 3.83 -0.10
C ILE A 40 2.39 2.73 0.20
N ASP A 41 3.48 3.07 0.89
CA ASP A 41 4.34 2.10 1.55
C ASP A 41 4.78 0.97 0.59
N LEU A 42 5.35 1.36 -0.56
CA LEU A 42 6.03 0.45 -1.49
C LEU A 42 7.52 0.29 -1.13
N TYR A 43 7.81 -0.02 0.14
CA TYR A 43 9.14 -0.03 0.75
C TYR A 43 9.74 -1.44 0.80
N ASN A 44 11.07 -1.54 0.92
CA ASN A 44 11.80 -2.81 0.92
C ASN A 44 11.23 -3.87 1.89
N LEU A 45 10.71 -3.46 3.06
CA LEU A 45 10.20 -4.36 4.09
C LEU A 45 9.14 -5.35 3.57
N VAL A 46 8.21 -4.90 2.70
CA VAL A 46 7.11 -5.77 2.23
C VAL A 46 7.54 -6.79 1.19
N PHE A 47 8.74 -6.62 0.60
CA PHE A 47 9.29 -7.50 -0.44
C PHE A 47 10.32 -8.51 0.09
N GLN A 48 10.70 -8.42 1.38
CA GLN A 48 11.74 -9.26 1.97
C GLN A 48 11.46 -10.76 1.81
N GLY A 49 12.51 -11.55 1.59
CA GLY A 49 12.41 -13.00 1.49
C GLY A 49 11.81 -13.55 0.20
N GLY A 50 11.49 -12.69 -0.78
CA GLY A 50 11.20 -13.10 -2.16
C GLY A 50 9.76 -13.56 -2.44
N PRO A 51 9.49 -14.04 -3.67
CA PRO A 51 8.17 -14.49 -4.13
C PRO A 51 7.81 -15.88 -3.57
N ARG A 52 7.88 -16.06 -2.25
CA ARG A 52 7.52 -17.30 -1.55
C ARG A 52 6.10 -17.22 -0.97
N PRO A 53 5.44 -18.35 -0.68
CA PRO A 53 4.18 -18.34 0.06
C PRO A 53 4.29 -17.53 1.35
N VAL A 54 3.27 -16.69 1.63
CA VAL A 54 3.31 -15.73 2.76
C VAL A 54 3.60 -16.43 4.10
N HIS A 55 2.97 -17.58 4.33
CA HIS A 55 3.12 -18.34 5.58
C HIS A 55 4.51 -18.97 5.78
N GLU A 56 5.30 -19.09 4.71
CA GLU A 56 6.69 -19.55 4.78
C GLU A 56 7.63 -18.37 5.04
N VAL A 57 7.52 -17.31 4.22
CA VAL A 57 8.39 -16.14 4.34
C VAL A 57 8.18 -15.39 5.65
N ALA A 58 6.95 -15.33 6.16
CA ALA A 58 6.62 -14.63 7.41
C ALA A 58 7.28 -15.26 8.66
N ARG A 59 7.78 -16.50 8.56
CA ARG A 59 8.54 -17.14 9.65
C ARG A 59 9.91 -16.46 9.85
N GLU A 60 10.50 -15.96 8.78
CA GLU A 60 11.80 -15.29 8.76
C GLU A 60 11.64 -13.76 8.68
N PHE A 61 10.66 -13.29 7.91
CA PHE A 61 10.40 -11.88 7.63
C PHE A 61 8.92 -11.55 7.93
N PRO A 62 8.55 -11.29 9.20
CA PRO A 62 7.15 -11.17 9.62
C PRO A 62 6.34 -10.06 8.95
N SER A 63 7.01 -9.08 8.36
CA SER A 63 6.38 -7.95 7.65
C SER A 63 6.35 -8.13 6.12
N SER A 64 6.89 -9.23 5.60
CA SER A 64 6.85 -9.52 4.17
C SER A 64 5.45 -9.90 3.71
N CYS A 65 5.07 -9.44 2.53
CA CYS A 65 3.85 -9.82 1.84
C CYS A 65 4.07 -10.98 0.84
N GLY A 66 5.28 -11.53 0.77
CA GLY A 66 5.63 -12.71 -0.04
C GLY A 66 5.18 -12.62 -1.49
N ILE A 67 4.71 -13.75 -2.02
CA ILE A 67 4.27 -13.89 -3.42
C ILE A 67 3.27 -12.81 -3.87
N TYR A 68 2.42 -12.29 -2.98
CA TYR A 68 1.44 -11.27 -3.36
C TYR A 68 2.08 -9.91 -3.65
N ALA A 69 3.04 -9.47 -2.83
CA ALA A 69 3.79 -8.24 -3.14
C ALA A 69 4.55 -8.38 -4.45
N TRP A 70 5.20 -9.52 -4.68
CA TRP A 70 5.96 -9.77 -5.89
C TRP A 70 5.08 -9.82 -7.15
N ASN A 71 3.92 -10.47 -7.08
CA ASN A 71 2.96 -10.50 -8.17
C ASN A 71 2.37 -9.11 -8.48
N ALA A 72 2.33 -8.21 -7.49
CA ALA A 72 1.84 -6.85 -7.68
C ALA A 72 2.85 -5.93 -8.37
N ILE A 73 4.14 -6.31 -8.50
CA ILE A 73 5.17 -5.44 -9.09
C ILE A 73 4.80 -4.98 -10.50
N LYS A 74 4.52 -5.93 -11.39
CA LYS A 74 4.23 -5.60 -12.79
C LYS A 74 2.95 -4.75 -12.93
N PRO A 75 1.80 -5.11 -12.34
CA PRO A 75 0.59 -4.28 -12.39
C PRO A 75 0.80 -2.87 -11.83
N ILE A 76 1.57 -2.72 -10.75
CA ILE A 76 1.88 -1.41 -10.19
C ILE A 76 2.75 -0.61 -11.17
N GLN A 77 3.80 -1.20 -11.75
CA GLN A 77 4.63 -0.51 -12.76
C GLN A 77 3.83 -0.05 -13.99
N GLU A 78 2.86 -0.85 -14.43
CA GLU A 78 1.92 -0.47 -15.50
C GLU A 78 1.06 0.74 -15.09
N LEU A 79 0.57 0.77 -13.84
CA LEU A 79 -0.17 1.90 -13.29
C LEU A 79 0.69 3.17 -13.19
N PHE A 80 1.93 3.07 -12.72
CA PHE A 80 2.87 4.19 -12.71
C PHE A 80 3.11 4.72 -14.12
N SER A 81 3.36 3.84 -15.09
CA SER A 81 3.56 4.20 -16.49
C SER A 81 2.35 4.92 -17.06
N ALA A 82 1.14 4.43 -16.78
CA ALA A 82 -0.11 5.05 -17.21
C ALA A 82 -0.34 6.44 -16.58
N ALA A 83 -0.05 6.59 -15.28
CA ALA A 83 -0.15 7.87 -14.57
C ALA A 83 0.84 8.90 -15.13
N ARG A 84 2.10 8.48 -15.34
CA ARG A 84 3.16 9.31 -15.94
C ARG A 84 2.81 9.79 -17.34
N SER A 85 2.33 8.89 -18.20
CA SER A 85 1.95 9.23 -19.57
C SER A 85 0.86 10.30 -19.66
N ARG A 86 0.10 10.51 -18.57
CA ARG A 86 -0.98 11.49 -18.46
C ARG A 86 -0.60 12.73 -17.63
N GLY A 87 0.66 12.82 -17.19
CA GLY A 87 1.12 13.92 -16.33
C GLY A 87 0.42 13.96 -14.97
N MET A 88 -0.08 12.82 -14.48
CA MET A 88 -0.72 12.76 -13.16
C MET A 88 0.33 13.00 -12.06
N PRO A 89 0.01 13.78 -11.01
CA PRO A 89 0.84 13.86 -9.83
C PRO A 89 1.01 12.48 -9.21
N ILE A 90 2.25 12.16 -8.80
CA ILE A 90 2.58 10.93 -8.09
C ILE A 90 3.13 11.32 -6.73
N VAL A 91 2.53 10.74 -5.69
CA VAL A 91 2.87 10.97 -4.29
C VAL A 91 3.18 9.62 -3.66
N TYR A 92 4.31 9.51 -2.98
CA TYR A 92 4.68 8.34 -2.19
C TYR A 92 4.46 8.61 -0.72
N THR A 93 4.14 7.57 0.04
CA THR A 93 4.29 7.57 1.48
C THR A 93 5.32 6.55 1.92
N THR A 94 6.06 6.87 2.97
CA THR A 94 6.86 5.89 3.71
C THR A 94 6.95 6.26 5.19
N THR A 95 7.41 5.34 6.02
CA THR A 95 7.62 5.58 7.45
C THR A 95 8.68 6.65 7.67
N GLU A 96 8.46 7.53 8.64
CA GLU A 96 9.46 8.50 9.07
C GLU A 96 10.72 7.80 9.61
N THR A 97 11.85 8.09 8.99
CA THR A 97 13.18 7.57 9.35
C THR A 97 14.23 8.67 9.49
N ARG A 98 13.87 9.91 9.18
CA ARG A 98 14.79 11.05 9.17
C ARG A 98 15.14 11.43 10.61
N LYS A 99 16.43 11.64 10.85
CA LYS A 99 16.98 11.89 12.19
C LYS A 99 16.39 13.13 12.86
N GLU A 100 16.00 14.11 12.05
CA GLU A 100 15.48 15.41 12.48
C GLU A 100 14.19 15.28 13.31
N VAL A 101 13.44 14.19 13.12
CA VAL A 101 12.07 14.03 13.65
C VAL A 101 12.00 13.09 14.87
N LYS A 102 13.14 12.54 15.34
CA LYS A 102 13.20 11.55 16.45
C LYS A 102 12.15 10.41 16.28
N PRO A 103 12.24 9.61 15.20
CA PRO A 103 11.19 8.66 14.78
C PRO A 103 10.82 7.52 15.76
N GLY A 104 11.43 7.44 16.94
CA GLY A 104 11.09 6.49 18.01
C GLY A 104 10.31 7.10 19.18
N ALA A 105 9.95 8.38 19.12
CA ALA A 105 9.18 9.04 20.18
C ALA A 105 7.67 8.75 20.09
N VAL A 106 7.20 8.26 18.94
CA VAL A 106 5.77 8.15 18.65
C VAL A 106 5.43 6.84 17.99
N TYR A 107 4.59 6.04 18.66
CA TYR A 107 4.17 4.73 18.19
C TYR A 107 2.67 4.74 17.89
N ALA A 108 2.32 4.44 16.64
CA ALA A 108 0.92 4.38 16.17
C ALA A 108 0.17 3.16 16.71
N THR A 109 0.89 2.05 16.91
CA THR A 109 0.32 0.72 17.16
C THR A 109 1.16 0.02 18.22
N ASN A 110 0.51 -0.77 19.08
CA ASN A 110 1.18 -1.60 20.08
C ASN A 110 1.79 -2.86 19.43
N ARG A 111 2.77 -2.65 18.55
CA ARG A 111 3.53 -3.72 17.88
C ARG A 111 4.81 -3.98 18.65
N ARG A 112 5.23 -5.25 18.66
CA ARG A 112 6.59 -5.60 19.11
C ARG A 112 7.59 -4.98 18.14
N THR A 113 8.44 -4.11 18.65
CA THR A 113 9.55 -3.52 17.93
C THR A 113 10.68 -4.55 17.86
N THR A 114 10.86 -5.16 16.70
CA THR A 114 12.12 -5.81 16.33
C THR A 114 13.09 -4.79 15.75
N GLU A 115 14.39 -5.07 15.77
CA GLU A 115 15.33 -4.30 14.97
C GLU A 115 14.93 -4.41 13.50
N ILE A 116 14.56 -3.27 12.92
CA ILE A 116 14.24 -3.14 11.50
C ILE A 116 15.49 -2.59 10.81
N ASP A 117 15.86 -3.20 9.69
CA ASP A 117 17.00 -2.74 8.89
C ASP A 117 16.84 -1.25 8.49
N LYS A 118 17.97 -0.53 8.41
CA LYS A 118 17.96 0.91 8.11
C LYS A 118 17.33 1.25 6.76
N GLY A 119 17.49 0.37 5.77
CA GLY A 119 16.93 0.53 4.44
C GLY A 119 15.53 -0.07 4.28
N ALA A 120 14.94 -0.65 5.35
CA ALA A 120 13.66 -1.34 5.23
C ALA A 120 12.55 -0.42 4.71
N PHE A 121 12.54 0.85 5.15
CA PHE A 121 11.56 1.88 4.78
C PHE A 121 11.92 2.69 3.54
N GLU A 122 13.03 2.36 2.86
CA GLU A 122 13.30 2.94 1.54
C GLU A 122 12.33 2.38 0.50
N ILE A 123 11.89 3.22 -0.43
CA ILE A 123 11.04 2.80 -1.55
C ILE A 123 11.78 1.72 -2.35
N TYR A 124 11.09 0.61 -2.61
CA TYR A 124 11.63 -0.53 -3.31
C TYR A 124 12.04 -0.14 -4.74
N GLU A 125 13.20 -0.61 -5.19
CA GLU A 125 13.84 -0.15 -6.44
C GLU A 125 12.94 -0.25 -7.66
N ALA A 126 12.01 -1.22 -7.71
CA ALA A 126 11.07 -1.36 -8.82
C ALA A 126 10.10 -0.17 -8.98
N PHE A 127 9.96 0.67 -7.95
CA PHE A 127 9.11 1.86 -7.89
C PHE A 127 9.89 3.11 -7.49
N LYS A 128 11.16 3.17 -7.84
CA LYS A 128 12.03 4.30 -7.53
C LYS A 128 11.38 5.63 -7.95
N PRO A 129 11.26 6.62 -7.04
CA PRO A 129 10.70 7.92 -7.36
C PRO A 129 11.53 8.68 -8.40
N ASP A 130 10.84 9.39 -9.30
CA ASP A 130 11.45 10.35 -10.23
C ASP A 130 11.66 11.71 -9.53
N ALA A 131 12.50 12.58 -10.11
CA ALA A 131 12.83 13.88 -9.53
C ALA A 131 11.61 14.83 -9.32
N GLY A 132 10.50 14.61 -10.02
CA GLY A 132 9.26 15.39 -9.89
C GLY A 132 8.27 14.86 -8.86
N ASP A 133 8.58 13.74 -8.19
CA ASP A 133 7.68 13.11 -7.24
C ASP A 133 7.73 13.72 -5.85
N LEU A 134 6.59 13.67 -5.18
CA LEU A 134 6.50 14.02 -3.77
C LEU A 134 6.63 12.75 -2.91
N ILE A 135 7.52 12.78 -1.92
CA ILE A 135 7.60 11.74 -0.89
C ILE A 135 7.15 12.35 0.44
N ILE A 136 6.14 11.74 1.04
CA ILE A 136 5.61 12.10 2.36
C ILE A 136 6.08 11.06 3.38
N TYR A 137 6.78 11.50 4.41
CA TYR A 137 7.18 10.66 5.53
C TYR A 137 6.12 10.74 6.62
N LYS A 138 5.61 9.59 7.06
CA LYS A 138 4.52 9.50 8.04
C LYS A 138 4.95 8.74 9.30
N GLU A 139 4.43 9.18 10.43
CA GLU A 139 4.66 8.53 11.74
C GLU A 139 3.52 7.57 12.12
N ARG A 140 2.49 7.47 11.28
CA ARG A 140 1.24 6.73 11.52
C ARG A 140 0.84 5.91 10.31
N ALA A 141 -0.22 5.11 10.48
CA ALA A 141 -0.78 4.31 9.42
C ALA A 141 -1.43 5.16 8.32
N SER A 142 -2.01 6.31 8.67
CA SER A 142 -2.62 7.28 7.76
C SER A 142 -1.94 8.64 7.86
#